data_AF-A0A1E5A3W1-F1
#
_entry.id   AF-A0A1E5A3W1-F1
#
_cell.length_a   1.000
_cell.length_b   1.000
_cell.length_c   1.000
_cell.angle_alpha   90.00
_cell.angle_beta   90.00
_cell.angle_gamma   90.00
#
_symmetry.space_group_name_H-M   'P 1'
#
loop_
_entity.id
_entity.type
_entity.pdbx_description
1 polymer ?
#
loop_
_entity_poly.entity_id
_entity_poly.type
_entity_poly.pdbx_seq_one_letter_code
_entity_poly.pdbx_strand_id
1 'polypeptide(L)'
;MEIKKDKFRFYNNYKNDPKIKNDGWKNYSGLENPLIDPIVEESYEVSYNGSELKIDKNIIDIDIVTKINDLFESKGVVEVKKGDIIGYTGSTGNSYQGKKRNHLHFGIKDAGGNRISPYELLEQYFNLDESGGETSSKQDGETPSSEW
;
A
#
# COMPACT_ATOMS: atom_id res chain seq x y z
N MET A 1 -4.91 -0.25 3.06
CA MET A 1 -4.85 -1.60 3.66
C MET A 1 -4.51 -1.34 5.11
N GLU A 2 -5.12 -2.04 6.04
CA GLU A 2 -4.85 -1.84 7.46
C GLU A 2 -4.19 -3.09 8.04
N ILE A 3 -3.12 -2.85 8.78
CA ILE A 3 -2.24 -3.90 9.30
C ILE A 3 -2.06 -3.66 10.78
N LYS A 4 -2.26 -4.72 11.55
CA LYS A 4 -2.04 -4.78 12.99
C LYS A 4 -1.07 -5.93 13.29
N LYS A 5 -0.64 -5.99 14.54
CA LYS A 5 0.34 -6.99 14.99
C LYS A 5 -0.09 -8.44 14.78
N ASP A 6 -1.39 -8.73 14.83
CA ASP A 6 -1.94 -10.09 14.81
C ASP A 6 -2.88 -10.38 13.62
N LYS A 7 -3.23 -9.34 12.86
CA LYS A 7 -4.23 -9.41 11.80
C LYS A 7 -4.06 -8.27 10.80
N PHE A 8 -4.63 -8.47 9.63
CA PHE A 8 -4.72 -7.43 8.61
C PHE A 8 -6.11 -7.43 7.98
N ARG A 9 -6.40 -6.36 7.24
CA ARG A 9 -7.52 -6.29 6.31
C ARG A 9 -7.10 -5.48 5.11
N PHE A 10 -7.59 -5.86 3.94
CA PHE A 10 -7.32 -5.11 2.73
C PHE A 10 -7.92 -3.69 2.78
N TYR A 11 -8.95 -3.40 3.59
CA TYR A 11 -9.73 -2.15 3.49
C TYR A 11 -10.09 -1.60 4.86
N ASN A 12 -10.16 -0.28 4.99
CA ASN A 12 -10.42 0.38 6.28
C ASN A 12 -11.89 0.31 6.72
N ASN A 13 -12.83 -0.12 5.87
CA ASN A 13 -14.25 -0.15 6.22
C ASN A 13 -15.08 -0.96 5.23
N TYR A 14 -15.59 -2.12 5.66
CA TYR A 14 -16.56 -2.94 4.92
C TYR A 14 -17.95 -2.92 5.57
N LYS A 15 -18.22 -1.99 6.50
CA LYS A 15 -19.34 -2.04 7.45
C LYS A 15 -20.74 -2.27 6.85
N ASN A 16 -20.91 -2.15 5.53
CA ASN A 16 -22.20 -2.29 4.87
C ASN A 16 -22.25 -3.37 3.76
N ASP A 17 -21.18 -4.17 3.54
CA ASP A 17 -21.20 -5.20 2.50
C ASP A 17 -21.60 -6.58 3.09
N PRO A 18 -22.72 -7.19 2.65
CA PRO A 18 -23.20 -8.46 3.19
C PRO A 18 -22.29 -9.65 2.88
N LYS A 19 -21.38 -9.55 1.89
CA LYS A 19 -20.41 -10.59 1.58
C LYS A 19 -19.26 -10.65 2.60
N ILE A 20 -19.16 -9.67 3.50
CA ILE A 20 -17.93 -9.41 4.25
C ILE A 20 -18.17 -9.53 5.74
N LYS A 21 -17.53 -10.55 6.33
CA LYS A 21 -17.61 -10.84 7.76
C LYS A 21 -16.52 -10.08 8.53
N ASN A 22 -16.80 -9.76 9.79
CA ASN A 22 -15.83 -9.18 10.74
C ASN A 22 -15.12 -7.92 10.23
N ASP A 23 -15.82 -7.08 9.47
CA ASP A 23 -15.24 -5.87 8.85
C ASP A 23 -13.96 -6.19 8.05
N GLY A 24 -13.92 -7.41 7.47
CA GLY A 24 -12.88 -7.99 6.64
C GLY A 24 -11.52 -8.23 7.31
N TRP A 25 -11.46 -8.23 8.64
CA TRP A 25 -10.26 -8.62 9.39
C TRP A 25 -9.93 -10.11 9.22
N LYS A 26 -8.64 -10.39 9.00
CA LYS A 26 -8.06 -11.72 8.84
C LYS A 26 -6.87 -11.87 9.78
N ASN A 27 -6.92 -12.89 10.65
CA ASN A 27 -5.84 -13.19 11.58
C ASN A 27 -4.70 -13.91 10.86
N TYR A 28 -3.45 -13.60 11.22
CA TYR A 28 -2.30 -14.26 10.60
C TYR A 28 -2.23 -15.76 10.88
N SER A 29 -2.64 -16.19 12.08
CA SER A 29 -2.58 -17.58 12.55
C SER A 29 -3.60 -18.53 11.89
N GLY A 30 -4.31 -18.08 10.85
CA GLY A 30 -5.33 -18.86 10.16
C GLY A 30 -5.57 -18.35 8.75
N LEU A 31 -4.51 -17.89 8.08
CA LEU A 31 -4.62 -17.43 6.70
C LEU A 31 -4.88 -18.60 5.75
N GLU A 32 -6.06 -18.56 5.14
CA GLU A 32 -6.37 -19.36 3.97
C GLU A 32 -5.47 -18.94 2.81
N ASN A 33 -4.92 -19.92 2.08
CA ASN A 33 -4.13 -19.68 0.89
C ASN A 33 -4.62 -20.57 -0.27
N PRO A 34 -5.07 -20.01 -1.40
CA PRO A 34 -5.19 -18.57 -1.65
C PRO A 34 -6.32 -17.92 -0.84
N LEU A 35 -6.15 -16.64 -0.54
CA LEU A 35 -7.21 -15.81 0.02
C LEU A 35 -8.04 -15.23 -1.14
N ILE A 36 -9.36 -15.36 -1.06
CA ILE A 36 -10.28 -14.82 -2.08
C ILE A 36 -10.92 -13.52 -1.59
N ASP A 37 -10.85 -12.49 -2.43
CA ASP A 37 -11.56 -11.24 -2.23
C ASP A 37 -13.08 -11.45 -2.31
N PRO A 38 -13.85 -11.14 -1.27
CA PRO A 38 -15.30 -11.31 -1.33
C PRO A 38 -16.01 -10.31 -2.28
N ILE A 39 -15.38 -9.20 -2.66
CA ILE A 39 -15.96 -8.15 -3.52
C ILE A 39 -15.66 -8.43 -4.99
N VAL A 40 -14.38 -8.50 -5.34
CA VAL A 40 -13.93 -8.62 -6.74
C VAL A 40 -13.54 -10.05 -7.13
N GLU A 41 -13.62 -10.99 -6.18
CA GLU A 41 -13.37 -12.42 -6.41
C GLU A 41 -11.96 -12.73 -6.93
N GLU A 42 -11.03 -11.81 -6.70
CA GLU A 42 -9.61 -12.02 -6.99
C GLU A 42 -8.96 -12.92 -5.94
N SER A 43 -8.04 -13.76 -6.41
CA SER A 43 -7.27 -14.69 -5.59
C SER A 43 -5.91 -14.09 -5.25
N TYR A 44 -5.53 -14.10 -3.97
CA TYR A 44 -4.26 -13.62 -3.46
C TYR A 44 -3.47 -14.79 -2.86
N GLU A 45 -2.22 -14.96 -3.30
CA GLU A 45 -1.30 -15.86 -2.60
C GLU A 45 -0.84 -15.17 -1.32
N VAL A 46 -1.14 -15.77 -0.17
CA VAL A 46 -0.81 -15.17 1.13
C VAL A 46 -0.02 -16.13 1.99
N SER A 47 0.98 -15.60 2.68
CA SER A 47 1.73 -16.35 3.68
C SER A 47 2.25 -15.42 4.77
N TYR A 48 2.35 -15.93 5.99
CA TYR A 48 2.93 -15.21 7.12
C TYR A 48 3.95 -16.10 7.83
N ASN A 49 5.15 -15.59 8.07
CA ASN A 49 6.24 -16.35 8.68
C ASN A 49 6.52 -15.99 10.15
N GLY A 50 5.73 -15.08 10.74
CA GLY A 50 5.94 -14.59 12.12
C GLY A 50 6.48 -13.16 12.20
N SER A 51 7.06 -12.64 11.12
CA SER A 51 7.54 -11.25 11.03
C SER A 51 7.07 -10.54 9.77
N GLU A 52 6.90 -11.28 8.67
CA GLU A 52 6.56 -10.75 7.36
C GLU A 52 5.24 -11.34 6.86
N LEU A 53 4.35 -10.46 6.42
CA LEU A 53 3.18 -10.82 5.63
C LEU A 53 3.52 -10.69 4.15
N LYS A 54 3.44 -11.80 3.42
CA LYS A 54 3.57 -11.82 1.97
C LYS A 54 2.19 -11.89 1.33
N ILE A 55 1.93 -11.00 0.38
CA ILE A 55 0.72 -10.98 -0.45
C ILE A 55 1.17 -10.89 -1.92
N ASP A 56 0.97 -11.98 -2.66
CA ASP A 56 1.53 -12.20 -3.99
C ASP A 56 3.06 -11.94 -3.98
N LYS A 57 3.51 -10.89 -4.66
CA LYS A 57 4.93 -10.49 -4.72
C LYS A 57 5.33 -9.50 -3.61
N ASN A 58 4.37 -8.91 -2.90
CA ASN A 58 4.62 -7.89 -1.89
C ASN A 58 5.04 -8.54 -0.58
N ILE A 59 6.08 -8.01 0.05
CA ILE A 59 6.55 -8.42 1.38
C ILE A 59 6.37 -7.23 2.31
N ILE A 60 5.71 -7.47 3.43
CA ILE A 60 5.36 -6.44 4.40
C ILE A 60 5.94 -6.85 5.75
N ASP A 61 6.88 -6.06 6.27
CA ASP A 61 7.39 -6.23 7.63
C ASP A 61 6.36 -5.70 8.65
N ILE A 62 5.83 -6.61 9.46
CA ILE A 62 4.78 -6.30 10.43
C ILE A 62 5.29 -5.43 11.57
N ASP A 63 6.54 -5.60 12.00
CA ASP A 63 7.12 -4.80 13.08
C ASP A 63 7.35 -3.36 12.63
N ILE A 64 7.83 -3.15 11.39
CA ILE A 64 7.99 -1.82 10.81
C ILE A 64 6.63 -1.13 10.68
N VAL A 65 5.63 -1.81 10.09
CA VAL A 65 4.29 -1.21 9.91
C VAL A 65 3.64 -0.87 11.25
N THR A 66 3.72 -1.77 12.22
CA THR A 66 3.13 -1.55 13.55
C THR A 66 3.81 -0.38 14.25
N LYS A 67 5.15 -0.27 14.19
CA LYS A 67 5.88 0.89 14.74
C LYS A 67 5.45 2.20 14.09
N ILE A 68 5.30 2.21 12.76
CA ILE A 68 4.84 3.40 12.02
C ILE A 68 3.43 3.78 12.48
N ASN A 69 2.50 2.82 12.53
CA ASN A 69 1.13 3.06 12.96
C ASN A 69 1.06 3.58 14.41
N ASP A 70 1.77 2.94 15.34
CA ASP A 70 1.83 3.35 16.75
C ASP A 70 2.38 4.78 16.91
N LEU A 71 3.38 5.15 16.10
CA LEU A 71 3.94 6.50 16.09
C LEU A 71 2.91 7.52 15.58
N PHE A 72 2.18 7.22 14.52
CA PHE A 72 1.12 8.10 14.00
C PHE A 72 -0.05 8.25 14.97
N GLU A 73 -0.52 7.16 15.57
CA GLU A 73 -1.67 7.16 16.48
C GLU A 73 -1.35 7.88 17.82
N SER A 74 -0.12 7.75 18.33
CA SER A 74 0.23 8.29 19.66
C SER A 74 0.64 9.76 19.65
N LYS A 75 1.25 10.26 18.57
CA LYS A 75 1.86 11.61 18.55
C LYS A 75 1.15 12.60 17.62
N GLY A 76 0.30 12.13 16.72
CA GLY A 76 -0.34 12.95 15.68
C GLY A 76 0.64 13.49 14.62
N VAL A 77 1.95 13.44 14.87
CA VAL A 77 3.04 13.82 13.95
C VAL A 77 4.20 12.86 14.15
N VAL A 78 4.70 12.29 13.06
CA VAL A 78 5.91 11.46 13.03
C VAL A 78 6.95 12.17 12.19
N GLU A 79 8.13 12.42 12.77
CA GLU A 79 9.27 12.89 12.00
C GLU A 79 9.83 11.73 11.18
N VAL A 80 9.96 11.93 9.87
CA VAL A 80 10.49 10.95 8.91
C VAL A 80 11.65 11.57 8.14
N LYS A 81 12.58 10.74 7.70
CA LYS A 81 13.71 11.14 6.86
C LYS A 81 13.52 10.66 5.43
N LYS A 82 14.18 11.33 4.49
CA LYS A 82 14.21 10.89 3.08
C LYS A 82 14.72 9.44 3.01
N GLY A 83 13.93 8.57 2.40
CA GLY A 83 14.26 7.14 2.25
C GLY A 83 13.65 6.23 3.32
N ASP A 84 13.04 6.78 4.37
CA ASP A 84 12.32 5.96 5.34
C ASP A 84 11.09 5.30 4.68
N ILE A 85 10.85 4.03 5.02
CA ILE A 85 9.61 3.35 4.66
C ILE A 85 8.49 3.96 5.51
N ILE A 86 7.50 4.57 4.87
CA ILE A 86 6.36 5.21 5.54
C ILE A 86 5.03 4.51 5.24
N GLY A 87 5.05 3.42 4.47
CA GLY A 87 3.87 2.66 4.09
C GLY A 87 4.14 1.73 2.91
N TYR A 88 3.08 1.06 2.48
CA TYR A 88 3.09 0.12 1.35
C TYR A 88 1.96 0.51 0.40
N THR A 89 2.23 0.45 -0.90
CA THR A 89 1.22 0.75 -1.93
C THR A 89 0.08 -0.25 -1.88
N GLY A 90 -1.12 0.20 -2.23
CA GLY A 90 -2.27 -0.69 -2.36
C GLY A 90 -3.46 0.05 -2.98
N SER A 91 -4.39 -0.70 -3.53
CA SER A 91 -5.67 -0.18 -4.01
C SER A 91 -6.64 -0.24 -2.83
N THR A 92 -6.88 0.85 -2.09
CA THR A 92 -7.83 0.87 -0.96
C THR A 92 -8.54 2.23 -0.87
N GLY A 93 -9.72 2.29 -0.24
CA GLY A 93 -10.53 3.52 -0.21
C GLY A 93 -11.50 3.64 -1.40
N ASN A 94 -11.86 4.86 -1.79
CA ASN A 94 -12.89 5.13 -2.83
C ASN A 94 -12.51 4.70 -4.25
N SER A 95 -11.25 4.30 -4.47
CA SER A 95 -10.73 3.88 -5.77
C SER A 95 -10.35 2.40 -5.77
N TYR A 96 -10.97 1.59 -4.91
CA TYR A 96 -10.71 0.14 -4.91
C TYR A 96 -11.09 -0.49 -6.24
N GLN A 97 -10.15 -1.18 -6.87
CA GLN A 97 -10.37 -1.84 -8.17
C GLN A 97 -9.62 -3.19 -8.29
N GLY A 98 -9.26 -3.80 -7.16
CA GLY A 98 -8.49 -5.05 -7.14
C GLY A 98 -6.97 -4.85 -7.19
N LYS A 99 -6.25 -5.96 -7.07
CA LYS A 99 -4.79 -6.02 -6.95
C LYS A 99 -4.06 -5.55 -8.19
N LYS A 100 -4.68 -5.73 -9.36
CA LYS A 100 -4.22 -5.19 -10.64
C LYS A 100 -4.46 -3.69 -10.79
N ARG A 101 -4.81 -2.97 -9.73
CA ARG A 101 -5.03 -1.51 -9.74
C ARG A 101 -4.45 -0.84 -8.49
N ASN A 102 -3.46 -1.47 -7.87
CA ASN A 102 -2.66 -0.85 -6.82
C ASN A 102 -2.00 0.42 -7.36
N HIS A 103 -2.11 1.51 -6.63
CA HIS A 103 -1.49 2.78 -6.99
C HIS A 103 -1.15 3.57 -5.74
N LEU A 104 -0.29 4.58 -5.89
CA LEU A 104 0.02 5.55 -4.86
C LEU A 104 -0.62 6.89 -5.24
N HIS A 105 -1.50 7.41 -4.39
CA HIS A 105 -1.92 8.80 -4.50
C HIS A 105 -0.88 9.68 -3.81
N PHE A 106 -0.13 10.47 -4.58
CA PHE A 106 0.88 11.38 -4.07
C PHE A 106 0.47 12.83 -4.31
N GLY A 107 0.40 13.63 -3.25
CA GLY A 107 -0.01 15.03 -3.32
C GLY A 107 0.87 15.91 -2.45
N ILE A 108 1.17 17.12 -2.94
CA ILE A 108 2.01 18.10 -2.24
C ILE A 108 1.15 19.30 -1.87
N LYS A 109 1.37 19.83 -0.66
CA LYS A 109 0.80 21.10 -0.22
C LYS A 109 1.92 22.00 0.30
N ASP A 110 1.81 23.29 0.06
CA ASP A 110 2.68 24.27 0.70
C ASP A 110 2.33 24.46 2.19
N ALA A 111 3.11 25.30 2.89
CA ALA A 111 2.86 25.64 4.29
C ALA A 111 1.51 26.36 4.53
N GLY A 112 0.92 26.96 3.49
CA GLY A 112 -0.41 27.57 3.53
C GLY A 112 -1.55 26.59 3.25
N GLY A 113 -1.23 25.33 2.92
CA GLY A 113 -2.21 24.29 2.57
C GLY A 113 -2.64 24.29 1.11
N ASN A 114 -2.09 25.15 0.25
CA ASN A 114 -2.41 25.17 -1.17
C ASN A 114 -1.83 23.93 -1.86
N ARG A 115 -2.59 23.32 -2.76
CA ARG A 115 -2.11 22.16 -3.53
C ARG A 115 -1.09 22.60 -4.57
N ILE A 116 0.04 21.90 -4.60
CA ILE A 116 1.08 22.05 -5.62
C ILE A 116 1.08 20.79 -6.49
N SER A 117 1.25 20.98 -7.80
CA SER A 117 1.42 19.86 -8.74
C SER A 117 2.72 19.12 -8.43
N PRO A 118 2.68 17.82 -8.07
CA PRO A 118 3.92 17.07 -7.82
C PRO A 118 4.80 16.94 -9.06
N TYR A 119 4.19 16.92 -10.26
CA TYR A 119 4.90 16.80 -11.53
C TYR A 119 5.92 17.93 -11.72
N GLU A 120 5.53 19.17 -11.43
CA GLU A 120 6.40 20.35 -11.59
C GLU A 120 7.61 20.32 -10.64
N LEU A 121 7.50 19.63 -9.50
CA LEU A 121 8.56 19.54 -8.50
C LEU A 121 9.45 18.30 -8.67
N LEU A 122 8.95 17.29 -9.37
CA LEU A 122 9.60 15.99 -9.54
C LEU A 122 9.87 15.65 -11.00
N GLU A 123 9.82 16.63 -11.90
CA GLU A 123 10.03 16.44 -13.35
C GLU A 123 11.29 15.63 -13.65
N GLN A 124 12.39 15.87 -12.91
CA GLN A 124 13.64 15.12 -13.02
C GLN A 124 13.56 13.62 -12.69
N TYR A 125 12.54 13.19 -11.96
CA TYR A 125 12.29 11.78 -11.62
C TYR A 125 11.40 11.06 -12.64
N PHE A 126 10.73 11.81 -13.53
CA PHE A 126 9.84 11.32 -14.58
C PHE A 126 10.40 11.62 -15.98
N ASN A 127 11.70 11.42 -16.16
CA ASN A 127 12.42 11.76 -17.38
C ASN A 127 12.94 10.51 -18.11
N LEU A 128 13.70 10.71 -19.18
CA LEU A 128 14.50 9.67 -19.81
C LEU A 128 15.90 9.67 -19.19
N ASP A 129 16.48 8.48 -19.01
CA ASP A 129 17.88 8.34 -18.64
C ASP A 129 18.82 8.66 -19.82
N GLU A 130 20.13 8.54 -19.60
CA GLU A 130 21.15 8.79 -20.62
C GLU A 130 21.04 7.87 -21.86
N SER A 131 20.29 6.76 -21.75
CA SER A 131 20.00 5.83 -22.85
C SER A 131 18.67 6.09 -23.55
N GLY A 132 17.90 7.08 -23.10
CA GLY A 132 16.57 7.40 -23.63
C GLY A 132 15.44 6.51 -23.06
N GLY A 133 15.69 5.76 -21.98
CA GLY A 133 14.68 4.93 -21.31
C GLY A 133 14.01 5.67 -20.16
N GLU A 134 12.70 5.48 -19.95
CA GLU A 134 11.96 6.16 -18.87
C GLU A 134 12.54 5.82 -17.48
N THR A 135 12.93 6.85 -16.71
CA THR A 135 13.50 6.70 -15.36
C THR A 135 12.47 6.19 -14.35
N SER A 136 11.17 6.37 -14.60
CA SER A 136 10.08 5.80 -13.81
C SER A 136 10.17 4.27 -13.74
N SER A 137 10.45 3.62 -14.88
CA SER A 137 10.61 2.16 -14.97
C SER A 137 11.77 1.57 -14.15
N LYS A 138 12.68 2.44 -13.68
CA LYS A 138 13.85 2.08 -12.88
C LYS A 138 13.67 2.36 -11.38
N GLN A 139 12.52 2.90 -10.97
CA GLN A 139 12.21 3.08 -9.56
C GLN A 139 11.86 1.71 -8.96
N ASP A 140 12.51 1.37 -7.84
CA ASP A 140 12.32 0.08 -7.16
C ASP A 140 10.84 -0.22 -6.93
N GLY A 141 10.37 -1.38 -7.43
CA GLY A 141 9.02 -1.88 -7.18
C GLY A 141 7.96 -1.57 -8.25
N GLU A 142 8.28 -0.86 -9.34
CA GLU A 142 7.34 -0.75 -10.46
C GLU A 142 7.33 -2.04 -11.31
N THR A 143 6.20 -2.75 -11.30
CA THR A 143 5.82 -3.54 -12.49
C THR A 143 5.25 -2.54 -13.49
N PRO A 144 5.83 -2.39 -14.70
CA PRO A 144 5.36 -1.43 -15.70
C PRO A 144 3.87 -1.61 -15.98
N SER A 145 3.10 -0.55 -16.22
CA SER A 145 1.65 -0.66 -16.50
C SER A 145 1.32 -1.53 -17.72
N SER A 146 2.28 -1.72 -18.63
CA SER A 146 2.22 -2.67 -19.76
C SER A 146 2.27 -4.14 -19.35
N GLU A 147 2.69 -4.44 -18.13
CA GLU A 147 2.79 -5.78 -17.55
C GLU A 147 1.62 -6.10 -16.58
N TRP A 148 0.53 -5.31 -16.62
CA TRP A 148 -0.67 -5.45 -15.77
C TRP A 148 -1.88 -6.02 -16.52
#